data_AF-A0A2E0GQB0-F1
#
_entry.id   AF-A0A2E0GQB0-F1
#
_cell.length_a   1.000
_cell.length_b   1.000
_cell.length_c   1.000
_cell.angle_alpha   90.00
_cell.angle_beta   90.00
_cell.angle_gamma   90.00
#
_symmetry.space_group_name_H-M   'P 1'
#
loop_
_entity.id
_entity.type
_entity.pdbx_description
1 polymer ?
#
loop_
_entity_poly.entity_id
_entity_poly.type
_entity_poly.pdbx_seq_one_letter_code
_entity_poly.pdbx_strand_id
1 'polypeptide(L)'
;MTDTNTNNKKTVPSKAHPKVTATLRQAMLEFQRLAVTAKKDGKNPHFRSNYSTLESVISAVNQGNQFGLFFTQEIDYVYTSHMETKSEVVVVTTVRHVIDESTYVSKLPIIMSQANYENPQKIGSAITYAKRYTLQSVYGLPSEDDDGNEASKPTIQVSKPKMKGEDDGL
;
A
#
# COMPACT_ATOMS: atom_id res chain seq x y z
N MET A 1 65.65 -2.58 -3.10
CA MET A 1 64.82 -2.65 -4.30
C MET A 1 63.91 -3.86 -4.12
N THR A 2 62.62 -3.80 -3.85
CA THR A 2 61.59 -2.75 -3.95
C THR A 2 60.43 -3.23 -3.04
N ASP A 3 60.06 -2.42 -2.05
CA ASP A 3 58.78 -1.70 -1.93
C ASP A 3 57.65 -2.48 -1.25
N THR A 4 57.61 -2.32 0.08
CA THR A 4 56.43 -2.47 0.93
C THR A 4 55.38 -1.43 0.55
N ASN A 5 54.28 -1.86 -0.07
CA ASN A 5 53.14 -0.99 -0.36
C ASN A 5 52.15 -1.01 0.82
N THR A 6 52.36 -0.11 1.77
CA THR A 6 51.46 0.12 2.92
C THR A 6 50.25 0.92 2.45
N ASN A 7 49.16 0.23 2.10
CA ASN A 7 47.93 0.89 1.66
C ASN A 7 47.13 1.41 2.86
N ASN A 8 47.34 2.69 3.19
CA ASN A 8 46.71 3.41 4.28
C ASN A 8 45.26 3.76 3.91
N LYS A 9 44.30 2.85 4.19
CA LYS A 9 42.87 3.12 4.02
C LYS A 9 42.42 4.14 5.08
N LYS A 10 42.34 5.41 4.68
CA LYS A 10 41.64 6.45 5.45
C LYS A 10 40.20 6.00 5.71
N THR A 11 39.88 5.69 6.96
CA THR A 11 38.51 5.47 7.43
C THR A 11 37.75 6.78 7.32
N VAL A 12 36.79 6.84 6.40
CA VAL A 12 35.81 7.94 6.32
C VAL A 12 35.00 7.93 7.62
N PRO A 13 34.77 9.08 8.29
CA PRO A 13 33.95 9.10 9.49
C PRO A 13 32.54 8.64 9.14
N SER A 14 32.13 7.51 9.71
CA SER A 14 30.73 7.07 9.69
C SER A 14 29.89 8.20 10.28
N LYS A 15 28.96 8.78 9.51
CA LYS A 15 27.94 9.66 10.06
C LYS A 15 27.26 8.88 11.19
N ALA A 16 27.47 9.30 12.43
CA ALA A 16 26.84 8.66 13.58
C ALA A 16 25.33 8.77 13.38
N HIS A 17 24.65 7.64 13.23
CA HIS A 17 23.20 7.62 13.33
C HIS A 17 22.87 8.08 14.76
N PRO A 18 21.94 9.05 14.92
CA PRO A 18 21.56 9.53 16.24
C PRO A 18 21.18 8.33 17.10
N LYS A 19 21.58 8.35 18.38
CA LYS A 19 21.30 7.28 19.35
C LYS A 19 19.78 7.17 19.49
N VAL A 20 19.15 6.30 18.71
CA VAL A 20 17.69 6.14 18.70
C VAL A 20 17.31 5.42 19.98
N THR A 21 16.87 6.16 20.99
CA THR A 21 16.41 5.62 22.30
C THR A 21 14.89 5.51 22.38
N ALA A 22 14.19 5.68 21.25
CA ALA A 22 12.74 5.62 21.17
C ALA A 22 12.25 4.18 21.00
N THR A 23 11.16 3.82 21.68
CA THR A 23 10.37 2.61 21.38
C THR A 23 9.65 2.77 20.03
N LEU A 24 9.15 1.67 19.44
CA LEU A 24 8.32 1.69 18.22
C LEU A 24 7.16 2.69 18.37
N ARG A 25 6.51 2.72 19.54
CA ARG A 25 5.43 3.67 19.84
C ARG A 25 5.87 5.12 19.76
N GLN A 26 7.01 5.46 20.35
CA GLN A 26 7.54 6.82 20.34
C GLN A 26 7.96 7.23 18.93
N ALA A 27 8.64 6.35 18.19
CA ALA A 27 9.03 6.61 16.82
C ALA A 27 7.81 6.84 15.90
N MET A 28 6.73 6.05 16.07
CA MET A 28 5.48 6.26 15.34
C MET A 28 4.79 7.57 15.72
N LEU A 29 4.84 7.99 16.99
CA LEU A 29 4.33 9.30 17.41
C LEU A 29 5.11 10.45 16.77
N GLU A 30 6.45 10.39 16.75
CA GLU A 30 7.26 11.41 16.08
C GLU A 30 7.00 11.44 14.56
N PHE A 31 6.81 10.27 13.94
CA PHE A 31 6.40 10.21 12.53
C PHE A 31 5.05 10.89 12.31
N GLN A 32 4.04 10.61 13.13
CA GLN A 32 2.72 11.23 13.01
C GLN A 32 2.77 12.76 13.18
N ARG A 33 3.65 13.27 14.05
CA ARG A 33 3.84 14.73 14.24
C ARG A 33 4.37 15.45 13.01
N LEU A 34 5.05 14.75 12.09
CA LEU A 34 5.47 15.33 10.81
C LEU A 34 4.29 15.65 9.88
N ALA A 35 3.09 15.12 10.17
CA ALA A 35 1.90 15.27 9.31
C ALA A 35 2.18 14.91 7.84
N VAL A 36 2.95 13.83 7.63
CA VAL A 36 3.35 13.39 6.28
C VAL A 36 2.12 13.02 5.45
N THR A 37 2.12 13.44 4.19
CA THR A 37 1.11 13.05 3.20
C THR A 37 1.77 12.41 1.97
N ALA A 38 1.09 11.47 1.33
CA ALA A 38 1.55 10.87 0.08
C ALA A 38 1.04 11.70 -1.11
N LYS A 39 1.95 12.05 -2.04
CA LYS A 39 1.58 12.79 -3.25
C LYS A 39 0.54 12.01 -4.06
N LYS A 40 -0.43 12.72 -4.66
CA LYS A 40 -1.42 12.15 -5.57
C LYS A 40 -0.95 12.26 -7.02
N ASP A 41 -0.19 11.28 -7.45
CA ASP A 41 0.45 11.23 -8.78
C ASP A 41 -0.14 10.14 -9.70
N GLY A 42 -1.04 9.31 -9.18
CA GLY A 42 -1.82 8.37 -9.96
C GLY A 42 -3.13 8.97 -10.44
N LYS A 43 -3.61 8.52 -11.61
CA LYS A 43 -4.92 8.90 -12.16
C LYS A 43 -5.82 7.67 -12.24
N ASN A 44 -7.04 7.78 -11.72
CA ASN A 44 -8.06 6.76 -11.88
C ASN A 44 -9.00 7.13 -13.04
N PRO A 45 -8.91 6.46 -14.21
CA PRO A 45 -9.72 6.80 -15.37
C PRO A 45 -11.22 6.53 -15.16
N HIS A 46 -11.57 5.62 -14.26
CA HIS A 46 -12.96 5.26 -14.00
C HIS A 46 -13.69 6.31 -13.15
N PHE A 47 -13.00 6.87 -12.15
CA PHE A 47 -13.59 7.79 -11.18
C PHE A 47 -13.16 9.24 -11.38
N ARG A 48 -12.32 9.51 -12.40
CA ARG A 48 -11.74 10.84 -12.70
C ARG A 48 -11.05 11.49 -11.49
N SER A 49 -10.62 10.68 -10.52
CA SER A 49 -9.94 11.10 -9.30
C SER A 49 -8.44 10.83 -9.40
N ASN A 50 -7.67 11.58 -8.61
CA ASN A 50 -6.24 11.31 -8.43
C ASN A 50 -6.04 10.48 -7.16
N TYR A 51 -5.04 9.61 -7.16
CA TYR A 51 -4.70 8.75 -6.03
C TYR A 51 -3.19 8.77 -5.76
N SER A 52 -2.77 8.42 -4.55
CA SER A 52 -1.35 8.23 -4.24
C SER A 52 -0.87 6.88 -4.76
N THR A 53 0.14 6.86 -5.63
CA THR A 53 0.76 5.60 -6.10
C THR A 53 1.44 4.85 -4.95
N LEU A 54 1.76 3.56 -5.17
CA LEU A 54 2.51 2.78 -4.18
C LEU A 54 3.87 3.43 -3.90
N GLU A 55 4.52 3.94 -4.95
CA GLU A 55 5.79 4.66 -4.88
C GLU A 55 5.67 5.93 -4.04
N SER A 56 4.61 6.72 -4.26
CA SER A 56 4.35 7.93 -3.45
C SER A 56 4.05 7.61 -1.99
N VAL A 57 3.35 6.51 -1.70
CA VAL A 57 3.11 6.05 -0.33
C VAL A 57 4.41 5.55 0.32
N ILE A 58 5.22 4.77 -0.38
CA ILE A 58 6.53 4.31 0.09
C ILE A 58 7.45 5.51 0.40
N SER A 59 7.47 6.51 -0.48
CA SER A 59 8.25 7.73 -0.28
C SER A 59 7.81 8.48 0.99
N ALA A 60 6.50 8.58 1.24
CA ALA A 60 5.95 9.18 2.45
C ALA A 60 6.37 8.40 3.73
N VAL A 61 6.13 7.09 3.78
CA VAL A 61 6.45 6.28 4.98
C VAL A 61 7.96 6.18 5.25
N ASN A 62 8.80 6.25 4.21
CA ASN A 62 10.26 6.25 4.35
C ASN A 62 10.79 7.45 5.13
N GLN A 63 10.02 8.53 5.29
CA GLN A 63 10.38 9.61 6.19
C GLN A 63 10.47 9.13 7.65
N GLY A 64 9.77 8.05 8.02
CA GLY A 64 9.87 7.40 9.32
C GLY A 64 11.26 6.82 9.63
N ASN A 65 12.08 6.57 8.61
CA ASN A 65 13.43 6.02 8.79
C ASN A 65 14.33 6.93 9.65
N GLN A 66 14.07 8.25 9.66
CA GLN A 66 14.79 9.19 10.51
C GLN A 66 14.56 8.94 12.01
N PHE A 67 13.45 8.29 12.35
CA PHE A 67 13.10 7.87 13.71
C PHE A 67 13.38 6.38 13.94
N GLY A 68 14.12 5.71 13.06
CA GLY A 68 14.46 4.30 13.19
C GLY A 68 13.34 3.33 12.79
N LEU A 69 12.25 3.81 12.16
CA LEU A 69 11.19 2.97 11.62
C LEU A 69 11.64 2.32 10.31
N PHE A 70 11.20 1.09 10.05
CA PHE A 70 11.32 0.42 8.77
C PHE A 70 10.20 -0.61 8.61
N PHE A 71 9.99 -1.12 7.40
CA PHE A 71 8.93 -2.08 7.14
C PHE A 71 9.32 -3.18 6.15
N THR A 72 8.60 -4.30 6.20
CA THR A 72 8.57 -5.32 5.14
C THR A 72 7.15 -5.49 4.63
N GLN A 73 7.01 -5.92 3.37
CA GLN A 73 5.72 -6.31 2.80
C GLN A 73 5.87 -7.70 2.17
N GLU A 74 5.29 -8.68 2.84
CA GLU A 74 5.36 -10.09 2.48
C GLU A 74 4.03 -10.53 1.84
N ILE A 75 4.11 -11.58 1.03
CA ILE A 75 2.93 -12.25 0.47
C ILE A 75 2.78 -13.57 1.23
N ASP A 76 1.61 -13.73 1.84
CA ASP A 76 1.21 -14.91 2.59
C ASP A 76 -0.02 -15.55 1.92
N TYR A 77 -0.35 -16.78 2.30
CA TYR A 77 -1.45 -17.56 1.75
C TYR A 77 -2.29 -18.14 2.88
N VAL A 78 -3.58 -17.81 2.92
CA VAL A 78 -4.51 -18.37 3.91
C VAL A 78 -5.45 -19.34 3.23
N TYR A 79 -5.47 -20.58 3.68
CA TYR A 79 -6.42 -21.59 3.21
C TYR A 79 -7.78 -21.33 3.84
N THR A 80 -8.79 -20.94 3.04
CA THR A 80 -10.14 -20.75 3.54
C THR A 80 -10.98 -21.99 3.27
N SER A 81 -11.72 -22.45 4.29
CA SER A 81 -12.57 -23.64 4.19
C SER A 81 -13.80 -23.45 3.29
N HIS A 82 -14.01 -22.24 2.76
CA HIS A 82 -15.17 -21.90 1.93
C HIS A 82 -15.00 -22.23 0.45
N MET A 83 -13.80 -22.63 0.01
CA MET A 83 -13.58 -23.23 -1.30
C MET A 83 -12.61 -24.39 -1.12
N GLU A 84 -13.07 -25.62 -1.33
CA GLU A 84 -12.50 -26.92 -0.91
C GLU A 84 -10.97 -27.13 -1.04
N THR A 85 -10.21 -26.29 -1.75
CA THR A 85 -8.74 -26.39 -1.87
C THR A 85 -8.00 -25.06 -2.15
N LYS A 86 -8.60 -23.87 -1.96
CA LYS A 86 -7.98 -22.61 -2.45
C LYS A 86 -7.41 -21.74 -1.33
N SER A 87 -6.20 -21.22 -1.56
CA SER A 87 -5.59 -20.20 -0.71
C SER A 87 -5.87 -18.80 -1.21
N GLU A 88 -6.28 -17.92 -0.31
CA GLU A 88 -6.36 -16.49 -0.55
C GLU A 88 -4.98 -15.87 -0.40
N VAL A 89 -4.61 -15.01 -1.34
CA VAL A 89 -3.37 -14.23 -1.25
C VAL A 89 -3.57 -13.13 -0.23
N VAL A 90 -2.67 -13.02 0.74
CA VAL A 90 -2.69 -11.99 1.78
C VAL A 90 -1.42 -11.15 1.68
N VAL A 91 -1.58 -9.83 1.65
CA VAL A 91 -0.44 -8.92 1.82
C VAL A 91 -0.25 -8.65 3.31
N VAL A 92 0.96 -8.89 3.81
CA VAL A 92 1.34 -8.67 5.21
C VAL A 92 2.39 -7.57 5.27
N THR A 93 2.00 -6.42 5.79
CA THR A 93 2.92 -5.31 6.05
C THR A 93 3.32 -5.31 7.51
N THR A 94 4.62 -5.42 7.78
CA THR A 94 5.15 -5.40 9.15
C THR A 94 6.06 -4.19 9.34
N VAL A 95 5.68 -3.29 10.26
CA VAL A 95 6.47 -2.14 10.69
C VAL A 95 7.27 -2.51 11.94
N ARG A 96 8.53 -2.11 11.94
CA ARG A 96 9.51 -2.41 12.99
C ARG A 96 10.30 -1.16 13.33
N HIS A 97 11.00 -1.23 14.46
CA HIS A 97 11.93 -0.22 14.87
C HIS A 97 13.29 -0.84 15.18
N VAL A 98 14.39 -0.16 14.87
CA VAL A 98 15.75 -0.71 14.88
C VAL A 98 16.23 -1.31 16.20
N ILE A 99 15.63 -0.93 17.33
CA ILE A 99 15.98 -1.42 18.67
C ILE A 99 14.82 -2.02 19.46
N ASP A 100 13.61 -2.04 18.88
CA ASP A 100 12.41 -2.54 19.56
C ASP A 100 12.04 -3.91 18.96
N GLU A 101 11.83 -4.90 19.81
CA GLU A 101 11.39 -6.25 19.36
C GLU A 101 9.91 -6.27 18.96
N SER A 102 9.13 -5.29 19.43
CA SER A 102 7.73 -5.18 19.06
C SER A 102 7.55 -4.75 17.61
N THR A 103 6.46 -5.20 17.00
CA THR A 103 6.13 -4.90 15.60
C THR A 103 4.66 -4.54 15.47
N TYR A 104 4.33 -3.72 14.47
CA TYR A 104 2.94 -3.53 14.03
C TYR A 104 2.72 -4.25 12.71
N VAL A 105 1.64 -5.02 12.64
CA VAL A 105 1.32 -5.84 11.46
C VAL A 105 -0.04 -5.42 10.93
N SER A 106 -0.09 -5.08 9.63
CA SER A 106 -1.32 -4.88 8.88
C SER A 106 -1.43 -5.97 7.82
N LYS A 107 -2.57 -6.67 7.80
CA LYS A 107 -2.84 -7.76 6.86
C LYS A 107 -4.06 -7.41 6.02
N LEU A 108 -3.97 -7.65 4.71
CA LEU A 108 -5.08 -7.46 3.79
C LEU A 108 -5.22 -8.68 2.88
N PRO A 109 -6.26 -9.52 3.08
CA PRO A 109 -6.59 -10.58 2.14
C PRO A 109 -7.09 -9.97 0.82
N ILE A 110 -6.64 -10.54 -0.29
CA ILE A 110 -7.11 -10.18 -1.63
C ILE A 110 -8.35 -11.00 -1.94
N ILE A 111 -9.46 -10.34 -2.21
CA ILE A 111 -10.71 -10.99 -2.58
C ILE A 111 -11.00 -10.68 -4.04
N MET A 112 -10.99 -11.71 -4.89
CA MET A 112 -11.32 -11.59 -6.30
C MET A 112 -11.96 -12.87 -6.84
N SER A 113 -12.65 -12.78 -7.98
CA SER A 113 -13.26 -13.94 -8.63
C SER A 113 -12.20 -14.94 -9.11
N GLN A 114 -12.60 -16.21 -9.27
CA GLN A 114 -11.70 -17.27 -9.72
C GLN A 114 -11.01 -16.95 -11.05
N ALA A 115 -11.76 -16.45 -12.04
CA ALA A 115 -11.20 -16.09 -13.34
C ALA A 115 -10.14 -14.96 -13.25
N ASN A 116 -10.22 -14.12 -12.21
CA ASN A 116 -9.20 -13.10 -11.96
C ASN A 116 -7.97 -13.68 -11.26
N TYR A 117 -8.12 -14.69 -10.41
CA TYR A 117 -7.02 -15.43 -9.78
C TYR A 117 -6.18 -16.25 -10.78
N GLU A 118 -6.74 -16.60 -11.94
CA GLU A 118 -5.98 -17.27 -13.01
C GLU A 118 -5.24 -16.27 -13.92
N ASN A 119 -5.38 -14.97 -13.68
CA ASN A 119 -4.74 -13.92 -14.44
C ASN A 119 -3.60 -13.27 -13.63
N PRO A 120 -2.33 -13.56 -13.95
CA PRO A 120 -1.19 -13.02 -13.20
C PRO A 120 -1.15 -11.49 -13.14
N GLN A 121 -1.59 -10.80 -14.20
CA GLN A 121 -1.62 -9.35 -14.24
C GLN A 121 -2.64 -8.78 -13.25
N LYS A 122 -3.83 -9.40 -13.15
CA LYS A 122 -4.87 -8.97 -12.22
C LYS A 122 -4.45 -9.20 -10.76
N ILE A 123 -3.83 -10.34 -10.46
CA ILE A 123 -3.24 -10.59 -9.14
C ILE A 123 -2.16 -9.57 -8.83
N GLY A 124 -1.23 -9.31 -9.75
CA GLY A 124 -0.16 -8.33 -9.57
C GLY A 124 -0.71 -6.93 -9.25
N SER A 125 -1.73 -6.48 -9.97
CA SER A 125 -2.41 -5.20 -9.70
C SER A 125 -3.08 -5.18 -8.32
N ALA A 126 -3.73 -6.28 -7.91
CA ALA A 126 -4.36 -6.39 -6.60
C ALA A 126 -3.34 -6.41 -5.45
N ILE A 127 -2.19 -7.07 -5.63
CA ILE A 127 -1.08 -7.04 -4.67
C ILE A 127 -0.54 -5.62 -4.51
N THR A 128 -0.31 -4.90 -5.61
CA THR A 128 0.14 -3.50 -5.57
C THR A 128 -0.85 -2.62 -4.82
N TYR A 129 -2.14 -2.80 -5.07
CA TYR A 129 -3.20 -2.10 -4.34
C TYR A 129 -3.17 -2.43 -2.85
N ALA A 130 -3.11 -3.72 -2.49
CA ALA A 130 -3.11 -4.15 -1.10
C ALA A 130 -1.85 -3.70 -0.33
N LYS A 131 -0.68 -3.69 -0.98
CA LYS A 131 0.56 -3.11 -0.42
C LYS A 131 0.42 -1.65 -0.08
N ARG A 132 -0.23 -0.87 -0.95
CA ARG A 132 -0.47 0.54 -0.71
C ARG A 132 -1.38 0.74 0.51
N TYR A 133 -2.51 0.04 0.57
CA TYR A 133 -3.51 0.22 1.64
C TYR A 133 -3.00 -0.23 3.00
N THR A 134 -2.30 -1.36 3.06
CA THR A 134 -1.70 -1.84 4.33
C THR A 134 -0.64 -0.88 4.87
N LEU A 135 0.17 -0.25 4.00
CA LEU A 135 1.08 0.82 4.39
C LEU A 135 0.37 2.07 4.90
N GLN A 136 -0.63 2.56 4.16
CA GLN A 136 -1.42 3.72 4.58
C GLN A 136 -2.09 3.47 5.93
N SER A 137 -2.68 2.28 6.11
CA SER A 137 -3.34 1.86 7.34
C SER A 137 -2.38 1.85 8.54
N VAL A 138 -1.23 1.17 8.43
CA VAL A 138 -0.32 1.00 9.58
C VAL A 138 0.43 2.29 9.95
N TYR A 139 0.74 3.16 8.98
CA TYR A 139 1.39 4.45 9.23
C TYR A 139 0.40 5.59 9.50
N GLY A 140 -0.91 5.35 9.35
CA GLY A 140 -1.94 6.38 9.53
C GLY A 140 -1.91 7.47 8.44
N LEU A 141 -1.48 7.12 7.23
CA LEU A 141 -1.55 8.04 6.09
C LEU A 141 -2.99 8.07 5.56
N PRO A 142 -3.54 9.25 5.24
CA PRO A 142 -4.88 9.34 4.70
C PRO A 142 -5.01 8.55 3.39
N SER A 143 -6.07 7.76 3.30
CA SER A 143 -6.56 7.14 2.07
C SER A 143 -7.74 7.95 1.55
N GLU A 144 -7.67 8.42 0.31
CA GLU A 144 -8.82 9.08 -0.33
C GLU A 144 -9.68 8.10 -1.11
N ASP A 145 -10.20 7.07 -0.45
CA ASP A 145 -11.42 6.45 -0.99
C ASP A 145 -12.58 7.38 -0.69
N ASP A 146 -12.75 8.31 -1.63
CA ASP A 146 -13.83 9.25 -1.84
C ASP A 146 -15.15 8.51 -2.16
N ASP A 147 -15.59 7.62 -1.27
CA ASP A 147 -16.86 6.87 -1.39
C ASP A 147 -18.05 7.55 -0.68
N GLY A 148 -17.89 8.82 -0.32
CA GLY A 148 -18.99 9.65 0.19
C GLY A 148 -20.06 9.98 -0.85
N ASN A 149 -19.77 9.84 -2.15
CA ASN A 149 -20.68 10.24 -3.23
C ASN A 149 -21.32 9.08 -4.03
N GLU A 150 -20.83 7.84 -3.91
CA GLU A 150 -21.39 6.68 -4.65
C GLU A 150 -22.28 5.79 -3.77
N ALA A 151 -21.97 5.61 -2.48
CA ALA A 151 -22.76 4.78 -1.57
C ALA A 151 -24.17 5.35 -1.21
N SER A 152 -24.46 6.60 -1.59
CA SER A 152 -25.70 7.30 -1.24
C SER A 152 -26.63 7.60 -2.41
N LYS A 153 -26.36 7.11 -3.63
CA LYS A 153 -27.29 7.31 -4.76
C LYS A 153 -28.41 6.28 -4.70
N PRO A 154 -29.67 6.65 -4.39
CA PRO A 154 -30.79 5.73 -4.56
C PRO A 154 -30.84 5.32 -6.04
N THR A 155 -30.83 4.02 -6.31
CA THR A 155 -31.08 3.49 -7.64
C THR A 155 -32.52 3.83 -8.03
N ILE A 156 -32.71 4.96 -8.72
CA ILE A 156 -33.97 5.20 -9.42
C ILE A 156 -33.99 4.23 -10.61
N GLN A 157 -34.76 3.16 -10.47
CA GLN A 157 -35.09 2.28 -11.58
C GLN A 157 -35.93 3.08 -12.58
N VAL A 158 -35.29 3.64 -13.59
CA VAL A 158 -36.00 4.18 -14.75
C VAL A 158 -36.36 2.99 -15.64
N SER A 159 -37.63 2.60 -15.61
CA SER A 159 -38.20 1.63 -16.54
C SER A 159 -38.04 2.16 -17.97
N LYS A 160 -37.41 1.36 -18.84
CA LYS A 160 -37.31 1.68 -20.27
C LYS A 160 -38.72 1.66 -20.93
N PRO A 161 -39.10 2.66 -21.74
CA PRO A 161 -40.30 2.58 -22.55
C PRO A 161 -40.16 1.52 -23.65
N LYS A 162 -41.21 0.73 -23.88
CA LYS A 162 -41.34 -0.19 -25.02
C LYS A 162 -41.31 0.59 -26.34
N MET A 163 -40.35 0.31 -27.21
CA MET A 163 -40.44 0.67 -28.64
C MET A 163 -41.53 -0.18 -29.30
N LYS A 164 -42.48 0.48 -29.97
CA LYS A 164 -43.47 -0.12 -30.86
C LYS A 164 -42.97 0.09 -32.29
N GLY A 165 -42.91 -0.97 -33.08
CA GLY A 165 -42.36 -0.98 -34.43
C GLY A 165 -43.27 -0.35 -35.49
N GLU A 166 -42.59 0.05 -36.57
CA GLU A 166 -42.94 0.13 -38.01
C GLU A 166 -44.24 0.76 -38.54
N ASP A 167 -44.01 1.46 -39.67
CA ASP A 167 -44.91 1.83 -40.79
C ASP A 167 -45.75 3.12 -40.56
N ASP A 168 -45.91 4.10 -41.47
CA ASP A 168 -45.77 4.18 -42.94
C ASP A 168 -45.46 5.65 -43.35
N GLY A 169 -44.82 5.86 -44.51
CA GLY A 169 -45.31 6.85 -45.49
C GLY A 169 -44.65 8.24 -45.62
N LEU A 170 -44.00 8.44 -46.78
CA LEU A 170 -43.53 9.67 -47.48
C LEU A 170 -42.12 10.18 -47.16
#